data_AF-A0A0Q4BUI6-F1
#
_entry.id   AF-A0A0Q4BUI6-F1
#
_cell.length_a   1.000
_cell.length_b   1.000
_cell.length_c   1.000
_cell.angle_alpha   90.00
_cell.angle_beta   90.00
_cell.angle_gamma   90.00
#
_symmetry.space_group_name_H-M   'P 1'
#
loop_
_entity.id
_entity.type
_entity.pdbx_description
1 polymer ?
#
loop_
_entity_poly.entity_id
_entity_poly.type
_entity_poly.pdbx_seq_one_letter_code
_entity_poly.pdbx_strand_id
1 'polypeptide(L)'
;MTETTETEDAPKPKPKRMRWSDRPKLSPDAAGRQGRVTKLALETLGRDAAIAYLNADCGKLGGRPLDVAMESAEGFGRVERDLQEKVAG
;
A
#
# COMPACT_ATOMS: atom_id res chain seq x y z
N MET A 1 -36.01 -6.54 -50.37
CA MET A 1 -36.01 -7.63 -49.38
C MET A 1 -35.09 -7.20 -48.26
N THR A 2 -35.65 -7.13 -47.06
CA THR A 2 -35.04 -6.69 -45.81
C THR A 2 -34.16 -7.78 -45.19
N GLU A 3 -33.27 -7.32 -44.30
CA GLU A 3 -32.48 -8.07 -43.29
C GLU A 3 -31.38 -8.97 -43.86
N THR A 4 -30.18 -9.04 -43.26
CA THR A 4 -29.95 -9.65 -41.94
C THR A 4 -28.61 -9.21 -41.33
N THR A 5 -28.71 -8.59 -40.15
CA THR A 5 -27.84 -8.64 -38.95
C THR A 5 -26.34 -8.34 -39.05
N GLU A 6 -26.00 -7.12 -38.64
CA GLU A 6 -24.74 -6.80 -37.97
C GLU A 6 -24.79 -7.39 -36.54
N THR A 7 -23.93 -8.39 -36.27
CA THR A 7 -23.71 -8.89 -34.91
C THR A 7 -22.54 -8.11 -34.31
N GLU A 8 -22.88 -7.25 -33.36
CA GLU A 8 -22.00 -6.44 -32.54
C GLU A 8 -21.08 -7.35 -31.69
N ASP A 9 -19.79 -7.41 -32.05
CA ASP A 9 -18.75 -8.16 -31.32
C ASP A 9 -18.36 -7.37 -30.06
N ALA A 10 -18.86 -7.81 -28.91
CA ALA A 10 -18.57 -7.21 -27.61
C ALA A 10 -17.06 -7.31 -27.27
N PRO A 11 -16.42 -6.24 -26.75
CA PRO A 11 -14.97 -6.25 -26.51
C PRO A 11 -14.60 -7.15 -25.33
N LYS A 12 -13.78 -8.17 -25.59
CA LYS A 12 -13.24 -9.11 -24.60
C LYS A 12 -12.45 -8.37 -23.49
N PRO A 13 -12.63 -8.74 -22.20
CA PRO A 13 -11.91 -8.10 -21.10
C PRO A 13 -10.40 -8.33 -21.22
N LYS A 14 -9.63 -7.24 -21.19
CA LYS A 14 -8.17 -7.29 -21.29
C LYS A 14 -7.59 -8.04 -20.08
N PRO A 15 -6.69 -9.01 -20.27
CA PRO A 15 -6.11 -9.75 -19.15
C PRO A 15 -5.29 -8.81 -18.27
N LYS A 16 -5.51 -8.88 -16.94
CA LYS A 16 -4.69 -8.16 -15.96
C LYS A 16 -3.26 -8.66 -16.07
N ARG A 17 -2.36 -7.83 -16.61
CA ARG A 17 -0.92 -8.14 -16.64
C ARG A 17 -0.42 -8.22 -15.21
N MET A 18 -0.06 -9.42 -14.77
CA MET A 18 0.61 -9.63 -13.50
C MET A 18 1.99 -8.96 -13.59
N ARG A 19 2.19 -7.83 -12.89
CA ARG A 19 3.48 -7.15 -12.84
C ARG A 19 4.42 -7.98 -11.97
N TRP A 20 5.23 -8.81 -12.61
CA TRP A 20 6.44 -9.34 -11.98
C TRP A 20 7.33 -8.13 -11.64
N SER A 21 7.67 -7.95 -10.36
CA SER A 21 8.53 -6.85 -9.94
C SER A 21 9.93 -7.40 -9.72
N ASP A 22 10.92 -6.86 -10.44
CA ASP A 22 12.36 -7.13 -10.25
C ASP A 22 12.92 -6.56 -8.92
N ARG A 23 12.04 -6.18 -7.99
CA ARG A 23 12.48 -5.73 -6.66
C ARG A 23 13.00 -6.95 -5.91
N PRO A 24 14.14 -6.83 -5.19
CA PRO A 24 14.59 -7.88 -4.29
C PRO A 24 13.41 -8.33 -3.43
N LYS A 25 13.15 -9.64 -3.39
CA LYS A 25 12.11 -10.19 -2.52
C LYS A 25 12.35 -9.64 -1.13
N LEU A 26 11.37 -8.92 -0.60
CA LEU A 26 11.43 -8.41 0.75
C LEU A 26 11.82 -9.57 1.68
N SER A 27 12.82 -9.35 2.54
CA SER A 27 13.14 -10.34 3.57
C SER A 27 11.86 -10.69 4.33
N PRO A 28 11.62 -11.95 4.72
CA PRO A 28 10.42 -12.35 5.45
C PRO A 28 10.11 -11.43 6.65
N ASP A 29 11.17 -10.95 7.29
CA ASP A 29 11.12 -10.02 8.41
C ASP A 29 10.62 -8.62 8.00
N ALA A 30 11.10 -8.08 6.87
CA ALA A 30 10.60 -6.83 6.30
C ALA A 30 9.13 -6.96 5.84
N ALA A 31 8.74 -8.13 5.31
CA ALA A 31 7.35 -8.38 4.90
C ALA A 31 6.42 -8.44 6.12
N GLY A 32 6.91 -9.06 7.20
CA GLY A 32 6.24 -9.04 8.50
C GLY A 32 6.02 -7.63 9.03
N ARG A 33 7.06 -6.77 8.99
CA ARG A 33 6.94 -5.36 9.39
C ARG A 33 5.99 -4.57 8.50
N GLN A 34 6.03 -4.77 7.19
CA GLN A 34 5.13 -4.11 6.25
C GLN A 34 3.66 -4.46 6.56
N GLY A 35 3.37 -5.74 6.81
CA GLY A 35 2.03 -6.17 7.18
C GLY A 35 1.57 -5.56 8.50
N ARG A 36 2.43 -5.57 9.52
CA ARG A 36 2.14 -4.99 10.85
C ARG A 36 1.90 -3.49 10.78
N VAL A 37 2.74 -2.73 10.08
CA VAL A 37 2.60 -1.27 10.00
C VAL A 37 1.36 -0.87 9.20
N THR A 38 1.06 -1.63 8.14
CA THR A 38 -0.14 -1.41 7.34
C THR A 38 -1.39 -1.66 8.18
N LYS A 39 -1.44 -2.78 8.91
CA LYS A 39 -2.55 -3.11 9.80
C LYS A 39 -2.73 -2.04 10.87
N LEU A 40 -1.65 -1.64 11.55
CA LEU A 40 -1.70 -0.61 12.58
C LEU A 40 -2.23 0.71 12.04
N ALA A 41 -1.70 1.19 10.91
CA ALA A 41 -2.16 2.44 10.31
C ALA A 41 -3.64 2.39 9.93
N LEU A 42 -4.13 1.26 9.38
CA LEU A 42 -5.54 1.06 9.05
C LEU A 42 -6.44 1.08 10.29
N GLU A 43 -6.03 0.41 11.37
CA GLU A 43 -6.75 0.38 12.65
C GLU A 43 -6.76 1.75 13.34
N THR A 44 -5.72 2.56 13.12
CA THR A 44 -5.50 3.85 13.79
C THR A 44 -6.17 5.02 13.07
N LEU A 45 -6.04 5.08 11.74
CA LEU A 45 -6.44 6.24 10.92
C LEU A 45 -7.64 5.94 10.00
N GLY A 46 -7.97 4.66 9.80
CA GLY A 46 -8.90 4.24 8.75
C GLY A 46 -8.26 4.18 7.36
N ARG A 47 -8.98 3.58 6.40
CA ARG A 47 -8.42 3.13 5.13
C ARG A 47 -7.69 4.21 4.32
N ASP A 48 -8.38 5.28 3.98
CA ASP A 48 -7.83 6.28 3.05
C ASP A 48 -6.72 7.12 3.70
N ALA A 49 -6.91 7.49 4.97
CA ALA A 49 -5.90 8.22 5.74
C ALA A 49 -4.65 7.37 6.00
N ALA A 50 -4.79 6.06 6.25
CA ALA A 50 -3.66 5.14 6.37
C ALA A 50 -2.86 5.03 5.07
N ILE A 51 -3.53 4.89 3.93
CA ILE A 51 -2.86 4.80 2.62
C ILE A 51 -2.12 6.11 2.33
N ALA A 52 -2.74 7.26 2.60
CA ALA A 52 -2.09 8.55 2.44
C ALA A 52 -0.87 8.68 3.36
N TYR A 53 -1.02 8.34 4.63
CA TYR A 53 0.04 8.38 5.64
C TYR A 53 1.24 7.52 5.24
N LEU A 54 1.03 6.22 4.98
CA LEU A 54 2.10 5.25 4.70
C LEU A 54 2.93 5.62 3.47
N ASN A 55 2.31 6.31 2.50
CA ASN A 55 2.96 6.71 1.26
C ASN A 55 3.49 8.14 1.27
N ALA A 56 3.04 8.99 2.18
CA ALA A 56 3.47 10.38 2.30
C ALA A 56 4.91 10.46 2.81
N ASP A 57 5.63 11.49 2.38
CA ASP A 57 6.94 11.81 2.94
C ASP A 57 6.77 12.44 4.33
N CYS A 58 7.42 11.88 5.34
CA CYS A 58 7.34 12.37 6.71
C CYS A 58 8.74 12.79 7.19
N GLY A 59 9.00 14.09 7.17
CA GLY A 59 10.29 14.64 7.62
C GLY A 59 10.66 14.27 9.06
N LYS A 60 9.67 14.06 9.95
CA LYS A 60 9.90 13.58 11.32
C LYS A 60 10.46 12.15 11.37
N LEU A 61 10.05 11.30 10.42
CA LEU A 61 10.49 9.91 10.32
C LEU A 61 11.74 9.76 9.44
N GLY A 62 12.16 10.82 8.75
CA GLY A 62 13.28 10.79 7.82
C GLY A 62 12.93 10.16 6.47
N GLY A 63 11.65 10.05 6.14
CA GLY A 63 11.18 9.48 4.88
C GLY A 63 9.73 8.99 4.96
N ARG A 64 9.36 8.11 4.03
CA ARG A 64 8.01 7.53 3.96
C ARG A 64 7.82 6.50 5.08
N PRO A 65 6.72 6.55 5.86
CA PRO A 65 6.53 5.66 7.00
C PRO A 65 6.63 4.18 6.65
N LEU A 66 6.14 3.78 5.47
CA LEU A 66 6.22 2.39 5.02
C LEU A 66 7.67 1.94 4.80
N ASP A 67 8.50 2.79 4.18
CA ASP A 67 9.90 2.50 3.92
C ASP A 67 10.71 2.43 5.24
N VAL A 68 10.49 3.41 6.13
CA VAL A 68 11.11 3.47 7.47
C VAL A 68 10.76 2.25 8.32
N ALA A 69 9.50 1.82 8.31
CA ALA A 69 9.05 0.66 9.07
C ALA A 69 9.64 -0.67 8.56
N MET A 70 9.92 -0.78 7.26
CA MET A 70 10.49 -2.00 6.67
C MET A 70 12.01 -2.09 6.89
N GLU A 71 12.69 -0.94 6.96
CA GLU A 71 14.15 -0.86 7.08
C GLU A 71 14.67 -1.49 8.37
N SER A 72 13.98 -1.30 9.49
CA SER A 72 14.40 -1.84 10.79
C SER A 72 13.28 -1.92 11.82
N ALA A 73 13.50 -2.67 12.90
CA ALA A 73 12.59 -2.70 14.05
C ALA A 73 12.51 -1.34 14.78
N GLU A 74 13.62 -0.59 14.84
CA GLU A 74 13.61 0.77 15.38
C GLU A 74 12.79 1.73 14.51
N GLY A 75 12.93 1.62 13.19
CA GLY A 75 12.12 2.39 12.24
C GLY A 75 10.64 2.10 12.41
N PHE A 76 10.28 0.83 12.58
CA PHE A 76 8.90 0.44 12.93
C PHE A 76 8.40 1.14 14.20
N GLY A 77 9.16 1.08 15.30
CA GLY A 77 8.78 1.72 16.57
C GLY A 77 8.64 3.26 16.48
N ARG A 78 9.40 3.92 15.61
CA ARG A 78 9.22 5.36 15.33
C ARG A 78 7.89 5.65 14.66
N VAL A 79 7.51 4.82 13.68
CA VAL A 79 6.22 4.94 12.97
C VAL A 79 5.05 4.67 13.93
N GLU A 80 5.18 3.68 14.82
CA GLU A 80 4.15 3.44 15.84
C GLU A 80 3.93 4.65 16.73
N ARG A 81 5.00 5.30 17.19
CA ARG A 81 4.90 6.52 18.03
C ARG A 81 4.24 7.67 17.28
N ASP A 82 4.63 7.92 16.03
CA ASP A 82 4.04 8.99 15.22
C ASP A 82 2.54 8.74 14.96
N LEU A 83 2.13 7.48 14.76
CA LEU A 83 0.72 7.10 14.66
C LEU A 83 -0.05 7.37 15.96
N GLN A 84 0.52 7.05 17.12
CA GLN A 84 -0.10 7.34 18.42
C GLN A 84 -0.23 8.86 18.65
N GLU A 85 0.80 9.65 18.31
CA GLU A 85 0.75 11.11 18.40
C GLU A 85 -0.35 11.71 17.51
N LYS A 86 -0.62 11.12 16.34
CA LYS A 86 -1.69 11.56 15.42
C LYS A 86 -3.12 11.27 15.90
N VAL A 87 -3.30 10.29 16.78
CA VAL A 87 -4.61 10.00 17.39
C VAL A 87 -4.82 10.79 18.69
N ALA A 88 -3.73 11.09 19.40
CA ALA A 88 -3.77 11.86 20.64
C ALA A 88 -3.95 13.38 20.42
N GLY A 89 -3.68 13.88 19.21
CA GLY A 89 -3.88 15.29 18.83
C GLY A 89 -5.17 15.52 18.08
#